data_AF-A0A1F7G3Y5-F1
#
_entry.id   AF-A0A1F7G3Y5-F1
#
_cell.length_a   1.000
_cell.length_b   1.000
_cell.length_c   1.000
_cell.angle_alpha   90.00
_cell.angle_beta   90.00
_cell.angle_gamma   90.00
#
_symmetry.space_group_name_H-M   'P 1'
#
loop_
_entity.id
_entity.type
_entity.pdbx_description
1 polymer ?
#
loop_
_entity_poly.entity_id
_entity_poly.type
_entity_poly.pdbx_seq_one_letter_code
_entity_poly.pdbx_strand_id
1 'polypeptide(L)'
;MITEILLENFLFMQNASLKFSRGLNVITGETGAGKSILLEAVKLLLGKKARSGLVLPGQTTARIQAEFNISGLPELARLLEESGFHNEEDPHTLSITRTFKEEGNGRVLVNGILTTAAFLKQIGPYLTEIHGQNEHQTLLEPEIQRGLLDRTGSAAFKQSLTTLQSVYVQRQKLQQKLQELETRQQHSAARINELQAILQDLTTMNLSNPNEEEELKEELKRLSHAEQIISSLQTAGTLLSGSEESAGATSQIFKASDNLKRISQYDKTIDELYHRLNGAYYELKALETDLETLADNTALDPEKLYQIQSRLSEMSRVCRKHATDFPGLFTLRERVNEELSELFAPDSTRERLKKELEAVESHFNQLIKTISTERASMAKKLDKLVSAEMADLGFNSSRFTAELTACNPGSHGAENVEFCVSLNPGAPGG
;
A
#
# COMPACT_ATOMS: atom_id res chain seq x y z
N MET A 1 -31.91 30.30 15.84
CA MET A 1 -32.11 31.16 17.03
C MET A 1 -32.87 30.37 18.08
N ILE A 2 -32.44 30.40 19.34
CA ILE A 2 -33.21 29.82 20.46
C ILE A 2 -34.52 30.60 20.65
N THR A 3 -35.65 29.91 20.68
CA THR A 3 -36.99 30.51 20.85
C THR A 3 -37.49 30.34 22.27
N GLU A 4 -37.22 29.19 22.88
CA GLU A 4 -37.64 28.87 24.24
C GLU A 4 -36.62 27.96 24.93
N ILE A 5 -36.49 28.12 26.25
CA ILE A 5 -35.77 27.21 27.12
C ILE A 5 -36.59 26.91 28.37
N LEU A 6 -36.63 25.62 28.72
CA LEU A 6 -37.33 25.06 29.87
C LEU A 6 -36.31 24.37 30.77
N LEU A 7 -36.34 24.69 32.05
CA LEU A 7 -35.50 24.12 33.09
C LEU A 7 -36.39 23.50 34.16
N GLU A 8 -36.17 22.23 34.48
CA GLU A 8 -36.90 21.50 35.49
C GLU A 8 -35.91 20.82 36.44
N ASN A 9 -36.10 21.03 37.75
CA ASN A 9 -35.26 20.50 38.82
C ASN A 9 -33.75 20.71 38.58
N PHE A 10 -33.38 21.85 37.99
CA PHE A 10 -32.02 22.16 37.55
C PHE A 10 -31.35 23.14 38.52
N LEU A 11 -30.22 22.73 39.11
CA LEU A 11 -29.49 23.49 40.14
C LEU A 11 -30.41 23.86 41.32
N PHE A 12 -30.80 25.13 41.46
CA PHE A 12 -31.76 25.56 42.48
C PHE A 12 -33.15 25.92 41.92
N MET A 13 -33.37 25.69 40.63
CA MET A 13 -34.64 25.98 39.96
C MET A 13 -35.52 24.73 39.89
N GLN A 14 -36.71 24.80 40.49
CA GLN A 14 -37.69 23.72 40.38
C GLN A 14 -38.34 23.69 38.99
N ASN A 15 -38.82 24.85 38.52
CA ASN A 15 -39.34 25.03 37.16
C ASN A 15 -39.06 26.46 36.70
N ALA A 16 -38.47 26.61 35.52
CA ALA A 16 -38.28 27.90 34.86
C ALA A 16 -38.51 27.77 33.36
N SER A 17 -39.14 28.78 32.77
CA SER A 17 -39.42 28.87 31.35
C SER A 17 -39.04 30.27 30.88
N LEU A 18 -38.29 30.35 29.78
CA LEU A 18 -37.88 31.63 29.19
C LEU A 18 -38.09 31.57 27.68
N LYS A 19 -38.85 32.55 27.17
CA LYS A 19 -39.07 32.75 25.73
C LYS A 19 -38.21 33.92 25.25
N PHE A 20 -37.53 33.72 24.13
CA PHE A 20 -36.67 34.72 23.51
C PHE A 20 -37.36 35.40 22.34
N SER A 21 -37.13 36.70 22.19
CA SER A 21 -37.60 37.49 21.05
C SER A 21 -36.46 37.74 20.07
N ARG A 22 -36.78 37.99 18.80
CA ARG A 22 -35.75 38.32 17.79
C ARG A 22 -35.01 39.61 18.18
N GLY A 23 -33.70 39.65 17.93
CA GLY A 23 -32.86 40.81 18.23
C GLY A 23 -32.22 40.75 19.61
N LEU A 24 -32.11 41.91 20.27
CA LEU A 24 -31.40 42.05 21.54
C LEU A 24 -32.28 41.60 22.72
N ASN A 25 -31.83 40.57 23.43
CA ASN A 25 -32.44 40.13 24.69
C ASN A 25 -31.49 40.50 25.83
N VAL A 26 -31.94 41.37 26.75
CA VAL A 26 -31.14 41.81 27.90
C VAL A 26 -31.66 41.13 29.16
N ILE A 27 -30.80 40.39 29.85
CA ILE A 27 -31.14 39.68 31.08
C ILE A 27 -30.46 40.39 32.26
N THR A 28 -31.27 40.89 33.18
CA THR A 28 -30.84 41.63 34.37
C THR A 28 -31.30 40.92 35.65
N GLY A 29 -30.76 41.31 36.80
CA GLY A 29 -31.11 40.75 38.12
C GLY A 29 -30.10 41.14 39.20
N GLU A 30 -30.40 40.83 40.46
CA GLU A 30 -29.61 41.30 41.62
C GLU A 30 -28.31 40.53 41.83
N THR A 31 -28.30 39.20 41.66
CA THR A 31 -27.19 38.34 42.11
C THR A 31 -26.42 37.65 40.98
N GLY A 32 -26.70 37.95 39.71
CA GLY A 32 -26.01 37.35 38.54
C GLY A 32 -26.21 35.84 38.35
N ALA A 33 -26.79 35.14 39.34
CA ALA A 33 -26.96 33.70 39.35
C ALA A 33 -27.86 33.21 38.21
N GLY A 34 -28.97 33.91 37.93
CA GLY A 34 -29.88 33.56 36.83
C GLY A 34 -29.21 33.57 35.45
N LYS A 35 -28.35 34.56 35.19
CA LYS A 35 -27.56 34.65 33.95
C LYS A 35 -26.60 33.47 33.81
N SER A 36 -25.84 33.17 34.87
CA SER A 36 -24.88 32.08 34.87
C SER A 36 -25.53 30.71 34.68
N ILE A 37 -26.73 30.51 35.25
CA ILE A 37 -27.50 29.26 35.11
C ILE A 37 -28.01 29.08 33.70
N LEU A 38 -28.59 30.13 33.13
CA LEU A 38 -29.06 30.11 31.75
C LEU A 38 -27.90 29.79 30.80
N LEU A 39 -26.76 30.46 30.98
CA LEU A 39 -25.57 30.23 30.16
C LEU A 39 -25.03 28.80 30.34
N GLU A 40 -25.05 28.25 31.55
CA GLU A 40 -24.68 26.85 31.79
C GLU A 40 -25.67 25.88 31.13
N ALA A 41 -26.97 26.17 31.17
CA ALA A 41 -27.99 25.35 30.53
C ALA A 41 -27.83 25.32 29.01
N VAL A 42 -27.60 26.48 28.38
CA VAL A 42 -27.31 26.59 26.95
C VAL A 42 -26.04 25.80 26.60
N LYS A 43 -24.94 25.95 27.35
CA LYS A 43 -23.73 25.16 27.12
C LYS A 43 -23.97 23.65 27.18
N LEU A 44 -24.78 23.20 28.13
CA LEU A 44 -25.15 21.79 28.23
C LEU A 44 -25.95 21.34 27.00
N LEU A 45 -26.88 22.16 26.48
CA LEU A 45 -27.61 21.90 25.24
C LEU A 45 -26.71 21.87 24.00
N LEU A 46 -25.58 22.57 24.01
CA LEU A 46 -24.56 22.55 22.94
C LEU A 46 -23.51 21.42 23.12
N GLY A 47 -23.78 20.44 23.99
CA GLY A 47 -22.94 19.25 24.14
C GLY A 47 -21.78 19.38 25.13
N LYS A 48 -21.77 20.40 26.01
CA LYS A 48 -20.85 20.45 27.15
C LYS A 48 -21.01 19.20 28.03
N LYS A 49 -19.89 18.67 28.52
CA LYS A 49 -19.88 17.54 29.45
C LYS A 49 -20.56 17.95 30.75
N ALA A 50 -21.51 17.13 31.21
CA ALA A 50 -22.20 17.35 32.47
C ALA A 50 -21.25 17.13 33.66
N ARG A 51 -21.43 17.91 34.72
CA ARG A 51 -20.80 17.71 36.03
C ARG A 51 -21.83 17.16 37.03
N SER A 52 -21.36 16.66 38.17
CA SER A 52 -22.24 16.34 39.30
C SER A 52 -22.88 17.62 39.87
N GLY A 53 -23.99 17.46 40.61
CA GLY A 53 -24.68 18.57 41.27
C GLY A 53 -25.53 19.44 40.35
N LEU A 54 -25.97 18.93 39.19
CA LEU A 54 -26.94 19.61 38.32
C LEU A 54 -28.39 19.39 38.75
N VAL A 55 -28.65 18.34 39.54
CA VAL A 55 -29.99 17.98 40.01
C VAL A 55 -30.30 18.73 41.29
N LEU A 56 -31.49 19.32 41.35
CA LEU A 56 -32.01 20.00 42.55
C LEU A 56 -32.02 19.02 43.74
N PRO A 57 -31.47 19.40 44.91
CA PRO A 57 -31.45 18.52 46.08
C PRO A 57 -32.85 17.97 46.42
N GLY A 58 -32.93 16.65 46.63
CA GLY A 58 -34.18 15.95 46.89
C GLY A 58 -34.96 15.53 45.64
N GLN A 59 -34.44 15.80 44.43
CA GLN A 59 -35.00 15.32 43.17
C GLN A 59 -34.09 14.24 42.56
N THR A 60 -34.67 13.31 41.81
CA THR A 60 -33.91 12.22 41.17
C THR A 60 -33.33 12.61 39.81
N THR A 61 -33.96 13.57 39.12
CA THR A 61 -33.63 13.96 37.74
C THR A 61 -33.78 15.45 37.52
N ALA A 62 -32.92 16.03 36.68
CA ALA A 62 -33.07 17.38 36.13
C ALA A 62 -33.28 17.31 34.62
N ARG A 63 -34.03 18.25 34.05
CA ARG A 63 -34.27 18.33 32.60
C ARG A 63 -34.05 19.75 32.10
N ILE A 64 -33.39 19.83 30.95
CA ILE A 64 -33.23 21.05 30.17
C ILE A 64 -33.79 20.77 28.79
N GLN A 65 -34.69 21.60 28.31
CA GLN A 65 -35.24 21.53 26.96
C GLN A 65 -35.14 22.90 26.31
N ALA A 66 -34.79 22.94 25.02
CA ALA A 66 -34.82 24.16 24.24
C ALA A 66 -35.37 23.90 22.85
N GLU A 67 -36.01 24.92 22.31
CA GLU A 67 -36.45 24.96 20.92
C GLU A 67 -35.66 26.02 20.16
N PHE A 68 -35.30 25.71 18.92
CA PHE A 68 -34.59 26.60 18.03
C PHE A 68 -35.37 26.75 16.73
N ASN A 69 -35.50 27.99 16.26
CA ASN A 69 -35.86 28.27 14.88
C ASN A 69 -34.60 28.15 14.01
N ILE A 70 -34.64 27.25 13.02
CA ILE A 70 -33.54 26.94 12.09
C ILE A 70 -33.89 27.29 10.63
N SER A 71 -34.93 28.10 10.39
CA SER A 71 -35.40 28.42 9.03
C SER A 71 -34.35 29.11 8.14
N GLY A 72 -33.36 29.77 8.75
CA GLY A 72 -32.23 30.41 8.05
C GLY A 72 -30.96 29.55 7.95
N LEU A 73 -31.02 28.26 8.30
CA LEU A 73 -29.85 27.38 8.41
C LEU A 73 -30.02 26.11 7.54
N PRO A 74 -29.99 26.23 6.19
CA PRO A 74 -30.24 25.09 5.29
C PRO A 74 -29.20 23.97 5.43
N GLU A 75 -27.93 24.31 5.72
CA GLU A 75 -26.89 23.32 5.96
C GLU A 75 -27.15 22.47 7.22
N LEU A 76 -27.68 23.09 8.28
CA LEU A 76 -28.04 22.39 9.50
C LEU A 76 -29.26 21.49 9.27
N ALA A 77 -30.26 21.97 8.52
CA ALA A 77 -31.43 21.18 8.16
C ALA A 77 -31.04 19.90 7.39
N ARG A 78 -30.15 20.03 6.39
CA ARG A 78 -29.62 18.89 5.64
C ARG A 78 -28.85 17.91 6.55
N LEU A 79 -27.99 18.42 7.42
CA LEU A 79 -27.23 17.57 8.36
C LEU A 79 -28.17 16.77 9.28
N LEU A 80 -29.24 17.38 9.77
CA LEU A 80 -30.25 16.70 10.59
C LEU A 80 -30.99 15.62 9.78
N GLU A 81 -31.33 15.89 8.52
CA GLU A 81 -31.97 14.91 7.63
C GLU A 81 -31.05 13.71 7.34
N GLU A 82 -29.81 13.96 6.91
CA GLU A 82 -28.81 12.92 6.64
C GLU A 82 -28.50 12.07 7.88
N SER A 83 -28.56 12.68 9.07
CA SER A 83 -28.30 12.00 10.35
C SER A 83 -29.55 11.35 10.97
N GLY A 84 -30.73 11.49 10.35
CA GLY A 84 -31.99 10.91 10.84
C GLY A 84 -32.61 11.63 12.04
N PHE A 85 -32.29 12.91 12.26
CA PHE A 85 -32.79 13.76 13.35
C PHE A 85 -33.65 14.93 12.87
N HIS A 86 -34.21 14.87 11.65
CA HIS A 86 -35.13 15.91 11.16
C HIS A 86 -36.41 15.98 12.01
N ASN A 87 -37.03 17.15 12.09
CA ASN A 87 -38.33 17.29 12.75
C ASN A 87 -39.43 16.98 11.73
N GLU A 88 -40.23 15.95 12.01
CA GLU A 88 -41.33 15.51 11.15
C GLU A 88 -42.52 16.49 11.15
N GLU A 89 -42.72 17.23 12.25
CA GLU A 89 -43.86 18.16 12.41
C GLU A 89 -43.58 19.53 11.78
N ASP A 90 -42.39 20.08 12.00
CA ASP A 90 -41.95 21.35 11.42
C ASP A 90 -40.45 21.32 11.10
N PRO A 91 -40.07 21.17 9.82
CA PRO A 91 -38.67 21.15 9.36
C PRO A 91 -37.85 22.40 9.70
N HIS A 92 -38.50 23.50 10.09
CA HIS A 92 -37.84 24.75 10.46
C HIS A 92 -37.58 24.89 11.96
N THR A 93 -37.92 23.87 12.76
CA THR A 93 -37.69 23.85 14.20
C THR A 93 -36.77 22.70 14.61
N LEU A 94 -36.07 22.91 15.71
CA LEU A 94 -35.21 21.91 16.33
C LEU A 94 -35.46 21.91 17.84
N SER A 95 -35.86 20.78 18.39
CA SER A 95 -36.01 20.56 19.82
C SER A 95 -34.84 19.75 20.37
N ILE A 96 -34.18 20.24 21.40
CA ILE A 96 -33.10 19.53 22.10
C ILE A 96 -33.52 19.36 23.55
N THR A 97 -33.49 18.11 24.04
CA THR A 97 -33.75 17.79 25.46
C THR A 97 -32.57 17.05 26.05
N ARG A 98 -32.09 17.50 27.21
CA ARG A 98 -31.13 16.76 28.04
C ARG A 98 -31.72 16.46 29.40
N THR A 99 -31.56 15.22 29.83
CA THR A 99 -31.95 14.77 31.17
C THR A 99 -30.72 14.33 31.93
N PHE A 100 -30.59 14.77 33.18
CA PHE A 100 -29.49 14.44 34.09
C PHE A 100 -30.06 13.67 35.27
N LYS A 101 -29.25 12.77 35.83
CA LYS A 101 -29.57 11.99 37.03
C LYS A 101 -28.53 12.29 38.10
N GLU A 102 -28.92 12.15 39.37
CA GLU A 102 -28.00 12.32 40.51
C GLU A 102 -26.89 11.26 40.48
N GLU A 103 -27.25 10.02 40.12
CA GLU A 103 -26.33 8.92 39.85
C GLU A 103 -26.62 8.30 38.47
N GLY A 104 -25.56 8.03 37.70
CA GLY A 104 -25.65 7.37 36.39
C GLY A 104 -25.71 8.29 35.17
N ASN A 105 -25.95 7.70 34.00
CA ASN A 105 -25.90 8.40 32.72
C ASN A 105 -27.22 9.14 32.42
N GLY A 106 -27.10 10.40 32.00
CA GLY A 106 -28.19 11.19 31.46
C GLY A 106 -28.66 10.72 30.08
N ARG A 107 -29.70 11.37 29.54
CA ARG A 107 -30.20 11.16 28.18
C ARG A 107 -30.08 12.45 27.36
N VAL A 108 -29.90 12.28 26.06
CA VAL A 108 -29.92 13.37 25.08
C VAL A 108 -30.91 12.99 23.99
N LEU A 109 -31.82 13.91 23.68
CA LEU A 109 -32.82 13.77 22.63
C LEU A 109 -32.70 14.96 21.69
N VAL A 110 -32.76 14.69 20.39
CA VAL A 110 -32.92 15.71 19.34
C VAL A 110 -34.18 15.34 18.56
N ASN A 111 -35.15 16.26 18.50
CA ASN A 111 -36.47 16.03 17.90
C ASN A 111 -37.14 14.74 18.39
N GLY A 112 -37.02 14.45 19.69
CA GLY A 112 -37.57 13.26 20.32
C GLY A 112 -36.76 11.97 20.13
N ILE A 113 -35.69 11.99 19.34
CA ILE A 113 -34.87 10.81 19.03
C ILE A 113 -33.61 10.77 19.91
N LEU A 114 -33.28 9.60 20.46
CA LEU A 114 -32.10 9.41 21.33
C LEU A 114 -30.79 9.62 20.55
N THR A 115 -29.90 10.43 21.11
CA THR A 115 -28.57 10.70 20.56
C THR A 115 -27.52 10.90 21.64
N THR A 116 -26.34 11.39 21.27
CA THR A 116 -25.20 11.61 22.16
C THR A 116 -24.87 13.09 22.32
N ALA A 117 -24.14 13.43 23.38
CA ALA A 117 -23.59 14.78 23.52
C ALA A 117 -22.56 15.12 22.43
N ALA A 118 -21.96 14.13 21.75
CA ALA A 118 -21.05 14.36 20.63
C ALA A 118 -21.80 14.92 19.42
N PHE A 119 -23.01 14.42 19.14
CA PHE A 119 -23.85 14.98 18.09
C PHE A 119 -24.27 16.43 18.40
N LEU A 120 -24.57 16.74 19.68
CA LEU A 120 -24.82 18.12 20.10
C LEU A 120 -23.61 19.04 19.86
N LYS A 121 -22.38 18.56 20.09
CA LYS A 121 -21.17 19.33 19.77
C LYS A 121 -20.99 19.56 18.27
N GLN A 122 -21.44 18.63 17.44
CA GLN A 122 -21.39 18.76 15.98
C GLN A 122 -22.35 19.85 15.46
N ILE A 123 -23.57 19.91 16.00
CA ILE A 123 -24.59 20.89 15.57
C ILE A 123 -24.51 22.23 16.32
N GLY A 124 -23.88 22.26 17.49
CA GLY A 124 -23.79 23.43 18.36
C GLY A 124 -23.27 24.71 17.67
N PRO A 125 -22.19 24.65 16.86
CA PRO A 125 -21.67 25.81 16.13
C PRO A 125 -22.66 26.48 15.16
N TYR A 126 -23.68 25.75 14.69
CA TYR A 126 -24.74 26.32 13.84
C TYR A 126 -25.79 27.08 14.65
N LEU A 127 -25.97 26.74 15.93
CA LEU A 127 -27.10 27.18 16.74
C LEU A 127 -26.81 28.41 17.58
N THR A 128 -25.62 28.47 18.20
CA THR A 128 -25.28 29.52 19.16
C THR A 128 -23.76 29.64 19.29
N GLU A 129 -23.27 30.89 19.22
CA GLU A 129 -21.91 31.26 19.60
C GLU A 129 -21.96 31.93 20.98
N ILE A 130 -21.10 31.51 21.91
CA ILE A 130 -21.04 32.06 23.27
C ILE A 130 -19.68 32.73 23.45
N HIS A 131 -19.69 33.97 23.96
CA HIS A 131 -18.48 34.73 24.28
C HIS A 131 -18.37 34.92 25.80
N GLY A 132 -17.27 34.42 26.38
CA GLY A 132 -17.02 34.44 27.82
C GLY A 132 -15.59 34.06 28.20
N GLN A 133 -15.27 34.17 29.50
CA GLN A 133 -13.90 34.13 30.05
C GLN A 133 -13.18 32.77 29.93
N ASN A 134 -13.87 31.68 29.55
CA ASN A 134 -13.33 30.30 29.47
C ASN A 134 -14.01 29.46 28.35
N GLU A 135 -14.47 30.09 27.28
CA GLU A 135 -15.19 29.40 26.20
C GLU A 135 -14.29 29.22 24.97
N HIS A 136 -14.47 28.12 24.22
CA HIS A 136 -13.90 27.98 22.89
C HIS A 136 -14.40 29.15 22.05
N GLN A 137 -13.57 30.18 21.91
CA GLN A 137 -13.89 31.29 21.06
C GLN A 137 -13.64 30.79 19.64
N THR A 138 -14.72 30.49 18.90
CA THR A 138 -14.65 30.16 17.47
C THR A 138 -13.87 31.22 16.70
N LEU A 139 -13.95 32.48 17.16
CA LEU A 139 -13.15 33.60 16.67
C LEU A 139 -11.63 33.43 16.87
N LEU A 140 -11.15 32.58 17.78
CA LEU A 140 -9.71 32.30 17.97
C LEU A 140 -9.20 31.19 17.05
N GLU A 141 -10.07 30.50 16.31
CA GLU A 141 -9.62 29.48 15.36
C GLU A 141 -9.02 30.15 14.10
N PRO A 142 -7.76 29.83 13.73
CA PRO A 142 -7.09 30.48 12.59
C PRO A 142 -7.85 30.33 11.27
N GLU A 143 -8.59 29.24 11.09
CA GLU A 143 -9.42 29.01 9.90
C GLU A 143 -10.61 29.99 9.81
N ILE A 144 -11.23 30.28 10.94
CA ILE A 144 -12.33 31.24 11.06
C ILE A 144 -11.80 32.65 10.86
N GLN A 145 -10.68 33.00 11.49
CA GLN A 145 -10.04 34.31 11.34
C GLN A 145 -9.62 34.57 9.88
N ARG A 146 -9.03 33.57 9.21
CA ARG A 146 -8.76 33.62 7.76
C ARG A 146 -10.04 33.86 6.97
N GLY A 147 -11.11 33.11 7.25
CA GLY A 147 -12.40 33.28 6.59
C GLY A 147 -12.99 34.67 6.78
N LEU A 148 -12.87 35.25 7.98
CA LEU A 148 -13.32 36.61 8.28
C LEU A 148 -12.51 37.66 7.50
N LEU A 149 -11.18 37.52 7.45
CA LEU A 149 -10.33 38.40 6.66
C LEU A 149 -10.67 38.29 5.17
N ASP A 150 -10.76 37.07 4.63
CA ASP A 150 -11.00 36.80 3.22
C ASP A 150 -12.40 37.30 2.77
N ARG A 151 -13.39 37.36 3.67
CA ARG A 151 -14.72 37.95 3.39
C ARG A 151 -14.66 39.43 3.03
N THR A 152 -13.67 40.16 3.57
CA THR A 152 -13.45 41.58 3.27
C THR A 152 -12.87 41.82 1.87
N GLY A 153 -12.42 40.76 1.20
CA GLY A 153 -11.83 40.83 -0.12
C GLY A 153 -12.81 41.15 -1.24
N SER A 154 -12.24 41.63 -2.35
CA SER A 154 -12.97 41.96 -3.57
C SER A 154 -13.60 40.70 -4.21
N ALA A 155 -14.51 40.89 -5.17
CA ALA A 155 -15.03 39.77 -5.95
C ALA A 155 -13.91 39.02 -6.72
N ALA A 156 -12.93 39.76 -7.24
CA ALA A 156 -11.77 39.19 -7.93
C ALA A 156 -10.90 38.35 -6.98
N PHE A 157 -10.68 38.81 -5.74
CA PHE A 157 -9.97 38.04 -4.71
C PHE A 157 -10.66 36.71 -4.41
N LYS A 158 -11.99 36.74 -4.21
CA LYS A 158 -12.80 35.54 -3.95
C LYS A 158 -12.76 34.56 -5.12
N GLN A 159 -12.75 35.08 -6.35
CA GLN A 159 -12.55 34.27 -7.55
C GLN A 159 -11.16 33.62 -7.58
N SER A 160 -10.10 34.36 -7.27
CA SER A 160 -8.73 33.84 -7.16
C SER A 160 -8.62 32.71 -6.12
N LEU A 161 -9.28 32.83 -4.96
CA LEU A 161 -9.36 31.75 -3.96
C LEU A 161 -10.06 30.50 -4.50
N THR A 162 -11.17 30.67 -5.21
CA THR A 162 -11.90 29.55 -5.83
C THR A 162 -11.03 28.85 -6.88
N THR A 163 -10.33 29.64 -7.70
CA THR A 163 -9.38 29.10 -8.69
C THR A 163 -8.24 28.36 -8.00
N LEU A 164 -7.65 28.92 -6.93
CA LEU A 164 -6.57 28.27 -6.17
C LEU A 164 -7.00 26.89 -5.66
N GLN A 165 -8.21 26.78 -5.09
CA GLN A 165 -8.75 25.51 -4.62
C GLN A 165 -8.86 24.48 -5.76
N SER A 166 -9.37 24.90 -6.92
CA SER A 166 -9.49 24.03 -8.09
C SER A 166 -8.14 23.55 -8.63
N VAL A 167 -7.15 24.46 -8.71
CA VAL A 167 -5.79 24.19 -9.16
C VAL A 167 -5.07 23.27 -8.18
N TYR A 168 -5.27 23.45 -6.87
CA TYR A 168 -4.71 22.59 -5.85
C TYR A 168 -5.22 21.14 -5.98
N VAL A 169 -6.53 20.95 -6.21
CA VAL A 169 -7.12 19.63 -6.45
C VAL A 169 -6.57 19.00 -7.74
N GLN A 170 -6.43 19.78 -8.81
CA GLN A 170 -5.83 19.30 -10.06
C GLN A 170 -4.37 18.88 -9.86
N ARG A 171 -3.58 19.67 -9.12
CA ARG A 171 -2.19 19.35 -8.76
C ARG A 171 -2.10 18.03 -8.02
N GLN A 172 -2.92 17.82 -6.98
CA GLN A 172 -2.94 16.57 -6.22
C GLN A 172 -3.27 15.37 -7.11
N LYS A 173 -4.27 15.50 -8.00
CA LYS A 173 -4.64 14.44 -8.95
C LYS A 173 -3.51 14.09 -9.91
N LEU A 174 -2.80 15.08 -10.43
CA LEU A 174 -1.67 14.86 -11.34
C LEU A 174 -0.48 14.22 -10.61
N GLN A 175 -0.17 14.69 -9.40
CA GLN A 175 0.88 14.11 -8.56
C GLN A 175 0.58 12.64 -8.23
N GLN A 176 -0.65 12.32 -7.83
CA GLN A 176 -1.07 10.95 -7.55
C GLN A 176 -0.95 10.05 -8.79
N LYS A 177 -1.46 10.50 -9.95
CA LYS A 177 -1.35 9.75 -11.21
C LYS A 177 0.10 9.50 -11.62
N LEU A 178 0.97 10.50 -11.46
CA LEU A 178 2.39 10.35 -11.76
C LEU A 178 3.04 9.34 -10.81
N GLN A 179 2.73 9.40 -9.51
CA GLN A 179 3.23 8.46 -8.52
C GLN A 179 2.76 7.02 -8.76
N GLU A 180 1.49 6.82 -9.14
CA GLU A 180 0.95 5.50 -9.51
C GLU A 180 1.68 4.94 -10.73
N LEU A 181 1.93 5.77 -11.74
CA LEU A 181 2.64 5.40 -12.96
C LEU A 181 4.12 5.09 -12.67
N GLU A 182 4.78 5.87 -11.82
CA GLU A 182 6.17 5.62 -11.40
C GLU A 182 6.29 4.35 -10.56
N THR A 183 5.32 4.08 -9.69
CA THR A 183 5.28 2.84 -8.89
C THR A 183 5.08 1.63 -9.80
N ARG A 184 4.17 1.73 -10.78
CA ARG A 184 3.99 0.70 -11.82
C ARG A 184 5.29 0.49 -12.60
N GLN A 185 6.00 1.55 -12.97
CA GLN A 185 7.28 1.46 -13.67
C GLN A 185 8.39 0.86 -12.82
N GLN A 186 8.45 1.14 -11.51
CA GLN A 186 9.40 0.51 -10.59
C GLN A 186 9.16 -1.00 -10.46
N HIS A 187 7.89 -1.42 -10.36
CA HIS A 187 7.54 -2.84 -10.41
C HIS A 187 7.92 -3.47 -11.76
N SER A 188 7.68 -2.76 -12.87
CA SER A 188 8.17 -3.18 -14.19
C SER A 188 9.69 -3.28 -14.26
N ALA A 189 10.46 -2.38 -13.62
CA ALA A 189 11.92 -2.42 -13.63
C ALA A 189 12.48 -3.63 -12.85
N ALA A 190 11.89 -3.95 -11.69
CA ALA A 190 12.24 -5.16 -10.95
C ALA A 190 11.95 -6.42 -11.78
N ARG A 191 10.80 -6.46 -12.46
CA ARG A 191 10.43 -7.54 -13.36
C ARG A 191 11.36 -7.64 -14.58
N ILE A 192 11.73 -6.50 -15.19
CA ILE A 192 12.69 -6.44 -16.29
C ILE A 192 14.04 -7.04 -15.85
N ASN A 193 14.54 -6.69 -14.67
CA ASN A 193 15.81 -7.24 -14.16
C ASN A 193 15.73 -8.77 -13.97
N GLU A 194 14.61 -9.27 -13.44
CA GLU A 194 14.37 -10.71 -13.30
C GLU A 194 14.35 -11.41 -14.67
N LEU A 195 13.57 -10.88 -15.62
CA LEU A 195 13.46 -11.40 -16.98
C LEU A 195 14.81 -11.36 -17.72
N GLN A 196 15.60 -10.31 -17.54
CA GLN A 196 16.95 -10.20 -18.11
C GLN A 196 17.91 -11.24 -17.51
N ALA A 197 17.85 -11.50 -16.21
CA ALA A 197 18.64 -12.54 -15.57
C ALA A 197 18.28 -13.93 -16.12
N ILE A 198 16.98 -14.22 -16.27
CA ILE A 198 16.50 -15.47 -16.90
C ILE A 198 17.03 -15.57 -18.34
N LEU A 199 16.91 -14.49 -19.13
CA LEU A 199 17.37 -14.48 -20.51
C LEU A 199 18.88 -14.67 -20.61
N GLN A 200 19.65 -14.13 -19.67
CA GLN A 200 21.10 -14.33 -19.57
C GLN A 200 21.46 -15.79 -19.28
N ASP A 201 20.74 -16.45 -18.37
CA ASP A 201 20.90 -17.89 -18.09
C ASP A 201 20.65 -18.71 -19.37
N LEU A 202 19.54 -18.42 -20.07
CA LEU A 202 19.12 -19.13 -21.28
C LEU A 202 20.05 -18.86 -22.48
N THR A 203 20.63 -17.66 -22.56
CA THR A 203 21.58 -17.29 -23.61
C THR A 203 22.90 -18.04 -23.41
N THR A 204 23.39 -18.11 -22.16
CA THR A 204 24.59 -18.89 -21.81
C THR A 204 24.45 -20.37 -22.17
N MET A 205 23.23 -20.92 -22.09
CA MET A 205 22.96 -22.32 -22.43
C MET A 205 23.07 -22.66 -23.92
N ASN A 206 23.12 -21.66 -24.81
CA ASN A 206 23.19 -21.85 -26.28
C ASN A 206 22.12 -22.83 -26.80
N LEU A 207 20.86 -22.61 -26.41
CA LEU A 207 19.70 -23.43 -26.79
C LEU A 207 19.48 -23.38 -28.32
N SER A 208 19.85 -24.47 -28.99
CA SER A 208 19.81 -24.61 -30.47
C SER A 208 18.98 -25.80 -30.94
N ASN A 209 19.11 -26.97 -30.30
CA ASN A 209 18.34 -28.18 -30.60
C ASN A 209 17.52 -28.61 -29.36
N PRO A 210 16.16 -28.68 -29.42
CA PRO A 210 15.34 -29.17 -28.32
C PRO A 210 15.57 -30.63 -27.92
N ASN A 211 16.08 -31.45 -28.85
CA ASN A 211 16.32 -32.88 -28.63
C ASN A 211 17.75 -33.18 -28.14
N GLU A 212 18.58 -32.15 -27.96
CA GLU A 212 19.99 -32.30 -27.56
C GLU A 212 20.15 -33.15 -26.28
N GLU A 213 19.27 -32.96 -25.29
CA GLU A 213 19.34 -33.73 -24.03
C GLU A 213 19.10 -35.24 -24.26
N GLU A 214 18.15 -35.61 -25.11
CA GLU A 214 17.87 -37.02 -25.41
C GLU A 214 19.01 -37.66 -26.21
N GLU A 215 19.49 -36.96 -27.24
CA GLU A 215 20.62 -37.39 -28.07
C GLU A 215 21.88 -37.63 -27.22
N LEU A 216 22.18 -36.71 -26.29
CA LEU A 216 23.32 -36.84 -25.39
C LEU A 216 23.13 -37.97 -24.37
N LYS A 217 21.91 -38.26 -23.91
CA LYS A 217 21.62 -39.39 -23.01
C LYS A 217 21.80 -40.73 -23.70
N GLU A 218 21.40 -40.85 -24.97
CA GLU A 218 21.62 -42.06 -25.76
C GLU A 218 23.12 -42.29 -26.02
N GLU A 219 23.83 -41.23 -26.38
CA GLU A 219 25.27 -41.29 -26.59
C GLU A 219 26.03 -41.63 -25.28
N LEU A 220 25.60 -41.07 -24.14
CA LEU A 220 26.15 -41.40 -22.82
C LEU A 220 25.97 -42.87 -22.49
N LYS A 221 24.78 -43.45 -22.74
CA LYS A 221 24.53 -44.89 -22.53
C LYS A 221 25.49 -45.72 -23.36
N ARG A 222 25.67 -45.37 -24.64
CA ARG A 222 26.59 -46.08 -25.56
C ARG A 222 28.04 -46.03 -25.05
N LEU A 223 28.53 -44.85 -24.67
CA LEU A 223 29.90 -44.67 -24.19
C LEU A 223 30.14 -45.29 -22.81
N SER A 224 29.15 -45.22 -21.90
CA SER A 224 29.27 -45.80 -20.55
C SER A 224 29.34 -47.33 -20.56
N HIS A 225 28.67 -47.99 -21.50
CA HIS A 225 28.75 -49.44 -21.64
C HIS A 225 30.01 -49.91 -22.38
N ALA A 226 30.67 -49.03 -23.16
CA ALA A 226 31.87 -49.39 -23.90
C ALA A 226 33.01 -49.86 -22.97
N GLU A 227 33.18 -49.19 -21.83
CA GLU A 227 34.18 -49.58 -20.81
C GLU A 227 33.89 -50.97 -20.22
N GLN A 228 32.62 -51.24 -19.88
CA GLN A 228 32.20 -52.54 -19.34
C GLN A 228 32.31 -53.66 -20.39
N ILE A 229 32.01 -53.36 -21.65
CA ILE A 229 32.13 -54.30 -22.78
C ILE A 229 33.60 -54.67 -23.00
N ILE A 230 34.51 -53.69 -23.07
CA ILE A 230 35.94 -53.92 -23.24
C ILE A 230 36.50 -54.76 -22.10
N SER A 231 36.19 -54.40 -20.85
CA SER A 231 36.63 -55.16 -19.67
C SER A 231 36.15 -56.61 -19.69
N SER A 232 34.91 -56.85 -20.11
CA SER A 232 34.33 -58.19 -20.22
C SER A 232 34.96 -59.01 -21.34
N LEU A 233 35.21 -58.39 -22.51
CA LEU A 233 35.87 -59.02 -23.66
C LEU A 233 37.32 -59.39 -23.33
N GLN A 234 38.08 -58.48 -22.72
CA GLN A 234 39.46 -58.74 -22.28
C GLN A 234 39.53 -59.85 -21.23
N THR A 235 38.59 -59.87 -20.28
CA THR A 235 38.51 -60.93 -19.27
C THR A 235 38.22 -62.28 -19.92
N ALA A 236 37.24 -62.34 -20.84
CA ALA A 236 36.89 -63.55 -21.57
C ALA A 236 38.07 -64.06 -22.42
N GLY A 237 38.75 -63.16 -23.14
CA GLY A 237 39.96 -63.48 -23.92
C GLY A 237 41.06 -64.05 -23.03
N THR A 238 41.36 -63.42 -21.89
CA THR A 238 42.37 -63.87 -20.92
C THR A 238 42.06 -65.27 -20.37
N LEU A 239 40.78 -65.59 -20.10
CA LEU A 239 40.39 -66.92 -19.62
C LEU A 239 40.62 -68.03 -20.67
N LEU A 240 40.48 -67.69 -21.96
CA LEU A 240 40.73 -68.63 -23.05
C LEU A 240 42.23 -68.78 -23.34
N SER A 241 42.95 -67.66 -23.52
CA SER A 241 44.37 -67.65 -23.90
C SER A 241 45.30 -68.06 -22.76
N GLY A 242 44.90 -67.76 -21.52
CA GLY A 242 45.74 -67.89 -20.33
C GLY A 242 46.54 -66.64 -20.02
N SER A 243 47.15 -66.62 -18.84
CA SER A 243 48.06 -65.58 -18.36
C SER A 243 49.42 -66.20 -18.01
N GLU A 244 50.38 -65.39 -17.58
CA GLU A 244 51.69 -65.89 -17.10
C GLU A 244 51.56 -66.83 -15.89
N GLU A 245 50.49 -66.71 -15.11
CA GLU A 245 50.26 -67.45 -13.87
C GLU A 245 49.33 -68.66 -14.03
N SER A 246 48.51 -68.69 -15.08
CA SER A 246 47.48 -69.72 -15.28
C SER A 246 47.35 -70.14 -16.73
N ALA A 247 47.29 -71.45 -16.96
CA ALA A 247 47.06 -72.00 -18.29
C ALA A 247 45.61 -71.77 -18.72
N GLY A 248 45.43 -71.15 -19.90
CA GLY A 248 44.12 -70.88 -20.49
C GLY A 248 43.38 -72.14 -20.93
N ALA A 249 42.05 -72.00 -21.06
CA ALA A 249 41.17 -73.10 -21.46
C ALA A 249 41.60 -73.75 -22.79
N THR A 250 42.06 -72.95 -23.76
CA THR A 250 42.51 -73.43 -25.07
C THR A 250 43.76 -74.31 -24.95
N SER A 251 44.72 -73.94 -24.09
CA SER A 251 45.92 -74.75 -23.81
C SER A 251 45.56 -76.09 -23.14
N GLN A 252 44.59 -76.09 -22.21
CA GLN A 252 44.14 -77.31 -21.54
C GLN A 252 43.41 -78.26 -22.49
N ILE A 253 42.56 -77.71 -23.36
CA ILE A 253 41.85 -78.50 -24.38
C ILE A 253 42.83 -79.07 -25.40
N PHE A 254 43.85 -78.32 -25.80
CA PHE A 254 44.93 -78.83 -26.63
C PHE A 254 45.64 -80.02 -25.97
N LYS A 255 46.07 -79.88 -24.70
CA LYS A 255 46.71 -80.96 -23.94
C LYS A 255 45.82 -82.20 -23.81
N ALA A 256 44.53 -82.01 -23.57
CA ALA A 256 43.57 -83.10 -23.49
C ALA A 256 43.42 -83.79 -24.86
N SER A 257 43.38 -83.04 -25.97
CA SER A 257 43.34 -83.60 -27.33
C SER A 257 44.61 -84.38 -27.68
N ASP A 258 45.80 -83.89 -27.28
CA ASP A 258 47.07 -84.57 -27.54
C ASP A 258 47.15 -85.91 -26.79
N ASN A 259 46.63 -85.98 -25.56
CA ASN A 259 46.56 -87.23 -24.81
C ASN A 259 45.63 -88.25 -25.48
N LEU A 260 44.45 -87.84 -25.96
CA LEU A 260 43.54 -88.75 -26.68
C LEU A 260 44.13 -89.21 -28.01
N LYS A 261 44.85 -88.34 -28.74
CA LYS A 261 45.51 -88.68 -30.00
C LYS A 261 46.51 -89.82 -29.87
N ARG A 262 47.29 -89.84 -28.77
CA ARG A 262 48.30 -90.88 -28.52
C ARG A 262 47.71 -92.28 -28.39
N ILE A 263 46.46 -92.37 -27.96
CA ILE A 263 45.75 -93.63 -27.73
C ILE A 263 44.65 -93.91 -28.75
N SER A 264 44.40 -93.01 -29.71
CA SER A 264 43.28 -93.13 -30.66
C SER A 264 43.41 -94.33 -31.60
N GLN A 265 44.64 -94.77 -31.90
CA GLN A 265 44.90 -95.96 -32.70
C GLN A 265 44.40 -97.27 -32.07
N TYR A 266 44.10 -97.27 -30.77
CA TYR A 266 43.67 -98.47 -30.04
C TYR A 266 42.15 -98.64 -29.98
N ASP A 267 41.36 -97.56 -30.18
CA ASP A 267 39.89 -97.61 -30.10
C ASP A 267 39.24 -96.49 -30.93
N LYS A 268 38.29 -96.88 -31.79
CA LYS A 268 37.60 -95.96 -32.70
C LYS A 268 36.76 -94.89 -31.97
N THR A 269 36.17 -95.24 -30.83
CA THR A 269 35.40 -94.29 -30.00
C THR A 269 36.31 -93.20 -29.44
N ILE A 270 37.55 -93.55 -29.09
CA ILE A 270 38.56 -92.60 -28.62
C ILE A 270 39.04 -91.68 -29.76
N ASP A 271 39.16 -92.21 -30.98
CA ASP A 271 39.48 -91.41 -32.17
C ASP A 271 38.40 -90.37 -32.50
N GLU A 272 37.12 -90.77 -32.40
CA GLU A 272 35.98 -89.84 -32.52
C GLU A 272 36.02 -88.74 -31.44
N LEU A 273 36.39 -89.09 -30.19
CA LEU A 273 36.56 -88.10 -29.11
C LEU A 273 37.75 -87.15 -29.34
N TYR A 274 38.89 -87.65 -29.86
CA TYR A 274 40.02 -86.83 -30.25
C TYR A 274 39.61 -85.80 -31.31
N HIS A 275 38.95 -86.23 -32.39
CA HIS A 275 38.52 -85.34 -33.46
C HIS A 275 37.56 -84.25 -32.97
N ARG A 276 36.62 -84.60 -32.09
CA ARG A 276 35.71 -83.61 -31.46
C ARG A 276 36.47 -82.60 -30.60
N LEU A 277 37.43 -83.05 -29.80
CA LEU A 277 38.18 -82.17 -28.90
C LEU A 277 39.19 -81.28 -29.64
N ASN A 278 39.81 -81.82 -30.70
CA ASN A 278 40.68 -81.07 -31.60
C ASN A 278 39.90 -80.03 -32.42
N GLY A 279 38.67 -80.36 -32.84
CA GLY A 279 37.75 -79.37 -33.42
C GLY A 279 37.43 -78.24 -32.44
N ALA A 280 37.09 -78.57 -31.20
CA ALA A 280 36.83 -77.57 -30.14
C ALA A 280 38.05 -76.68 -29.84
N TYR A 281 39.28 -77.20 -29.94
CA TYR A 281 40.50 -76.40 -29.81
C TYR A 281 40.58 -75.28 -30.86
N TYR A 282 40.38 -75.61 -32.14
CA TYR A 282 40.47 -74.61 -33.22
C TYR A 282 39.33 -73.58 -33.15
N GLU A 283 38.13 -74.00 -32.76
CA GLU A 283 37.00 -73.09 -32.50
C GLU A 283 37.31 -72.10 -31.37
N LEU A 284 37.85 -72.59 -30.24
CA LEU A 284 38.25 -71.70 -29.14
C LEU A 284 39.40 -70.77 -29.53
N LYS A 285 40.34 -71.25 -30.35
CA LYS A 285 41.44 -70.42 -30.85
C LYS A 285 40.96 -69.30 -31.79
N ALA A 286 39.95 -69.57 -32.61
CA ALA A 286 39.30 -68.54 -33.42
C ALA A 286 38.57 -67.51 -32.54
N LEU A 287 37.81 -67.99 -31.53
CA LEU A 287 37.12 -67.12 -30.58
C LEU A 287 38.07 -66.22 -29.78
N GLU A 288 39.27 -66.67 -29.43
CA GLU A 288 40.30 -65.80 -28.81
C GLU A 288 40.62 -64.61 -29.70
N THR A 289 40.92 -64.86 -30.98
CA THR A 289 41.25 -63.81 -31.95
C THR A 289 40.07 -62.88 -32.20
N ASP A 290 38.86 -63.42 -32.26
CA ASP A 290 37.63 -62.63 -32.43
C ASP A 290 37.40 -61.70 -31.22
N LEU A 291 37.56 -62.21 -29.99
CA LEU A 291 37.40 -61.42 -28.76
C LEU A 291 38.45 -60.30 -28.64
N GLU A 292 39.70 -60.58 -28.98
CA GLU A 292 40.79 -59.59 -28.99
C GLU A 292 40.52 -58.49 -30.03
N THR A 293 40.14 -58.89 -31.25
CA THR A 293 39.80 -57.96 -32.33
C THR A 293 38.58 -57.09 -31.97
N LEU A 294 37.57 -57.67 -31.30
CA LEU A 294 36.40 -56.91 -30.84
C LEU A 294 36.74 -55.92 -29.72
N ALA A 295 37.62 -56.30 -28.79
CA ALA A 295 38.06 -55.43 -27.71
C ALA A 295 38.83 -54.22 -28.26
N ASP A 296 39.76 -54.44 -29.20
CA ASP A 296 40.56 -53.38 -29.82
C ASP A 296 39.75 -52.42 -30.68
N ASN A 297 38.70 -52.92 -31.35
CA ASN A 297 37.83 -52.10 -32.18
C ASN A 297 36.75 -51.33 -31.38
N THR A 298 36.60 -51.63 -30.08
CA THR A 298 35.65 -50.88 -29.23
C THR A 298 36.32 -49.59 -28.75
N ALA A 299 35.97 -48.47 -29.37
CA ALA A 299 36.59 -47.17 -29.07
C ALA A 299 36.16 -46.60 -27.70
N LEU A 300 37.14 -46.33 -26.84
CA LEU A 300 37.00 -45.49 -25.64
C LEU A 300 37.38 -44.05 -25.98
N ASP A 301 36.45 -43.11 -25.80
CA ASP A 301 36.70 -41.67 -25.89
C ASP A 301 36.35 -41.00 -24.53
N PRO A 302 37.29 -40.99 -23.57
CA PRO A 302 37.07 -40.45 -22.24
C PRO A 302 36.82 -38.93 -22.25
N GLU A 303 37.42 -38.21 -23.19
CA GLU A 303 37.27 -36.76 -23.31
C GLU A 303 35.85 -36.42 -23.76
N LYS A 304 35.32 -37.12 -24.77
CA LYS A 304 33.94 -36.98 -25.22
C LYS A 304 32.94 -37.38 -24.13
N LEU A 305 33.21 -38.46 -23.38
CA LEU A 305 32.38 -38.86 -22.25
C LEU A 305 32.27 -37.74 -21.20
N TYR A 306 33.40 -37.13 -20.83
CA TYR A 306 33.43 -36.02 -19.88
C TYR A 306 32.67 -34.79 -20.41
N GLN A 307 32.86 -34.43 -21.68
CA GLN A 307 32.13 -33.31 -22.32
C GLN A 307 30.61 -33.53 -22.28
N ILE A 308 30.14 -34.73 -22.60
CA ILE A 308 28.72 -35.09 -22.57
C ILE A 308 28.16 -35.01 -21.14
N GLN A 309 28.88 -35.57 -20.16
CA GLN A 309 28.48 -35.52 -18.76
C GLN A 309 28.42 -34.08 -18.23
N SER A 310 29.42 -33.25 -18.58
CA SER A 310 29.45 -31.83 -18.21
C SER A 310 28.25 -31.09 -18.80
N ARG A 311 27.96 -31.28 -20.10
CA ARG A 311 26.85 -30.64 -20.79
C ARG A 311 25.49 -31.03 -20.19
N LEU A 312 25.27 -32.32 -19.92
CA LEU A 312 24.04 -32.81 -19.27
C LEU A 312 23.88 -32.28 -17.83
N SER A 313 24.97 -32.12 -17.09
CA SER A 313 24.97 -31.53 -15.75
C SER A 313 24.58 -30.05 -15.77
N GLU A 314 25.12 -29.28 -16.73
CA GLU A 314 24.75 -27.88 -16.94
C GLU A 314 23.27 -27.73 -17.29
N MET A 315 22.76 -28.54 -18.23
CA MET A 315 21.32 -28.61 -18.57
C MET A 315 20.48 -28.86 -17.32
N SER A 316 20.82 -29.89 -16.55
CA SER A 316 20.11 -30.27 -15.32
C SER A 316 20.13 -29.16 -14.26
N ARG A 317 21.21 -28.36 -14.18
CA ARG A 317 21.30 -27.22 -13.25
C ARG A 317 20.35 -26.10 -13.65
N VAL A 318 20.31 -25.74 -14.93
CA VAL A 318 19.45 -24.65 -15.43
C VAL A 318 17.97 -25.05 -15.42
N CYS A 319 17.65 -26.29 -15.81
CA CYS A 319 16.31 -26.86 -15.68
C CYS A 319 15.79 -26.79 -14.23
N ARG A 320 16.63 -27.14 -13.24
CA ARG A 320 16.28 -27.00 -11.81
C ARG A 320 16.09 -25.55 -11.38
N LYS A 321 16.94 -24.62 -11.86
CA LYS A 321 16.85 -23.19 -11.52
C LYS A 321 15.52 -22.57 -11.98
N HIS A 322 15.02 -22.97 -13.15
CA HIS A 322 13.78 -22.45 -13.72
C HIS A 322 12.57 -23.40 -13.60
N ALA A 323 12.72 -24.49 -12.84
CA ALA A 323 11.68 -25.49 -12.59
C ALA A 323 10.98 -25.99 -13.86
N THR A 324 11.75 -26.31 -14.90
CA THR A 324 11.25 -26.80 -16.19
C THR A 324 12.15 -27.92 -16.73
N ASP A 325 11.66 -28.70 -17.69
CA ASP A 325 12.46 -29.60 -18.51
C ASP A 325 13.25 -28.84 -19.59
N PHE A 326 14.17 -29.54 -20.28
CA PHE A 326 15.04 -28.91 -21.28
C PHE A 326 14.26 -28.32 -22.47
N PRO A 327 13.26 -28.99 -23.06
CA PRO A 327 12.41 -28.38 -24.08
C PRO A 327 11.64 -27.15 -23.56
N GLY A 328 11.19 -27.15 -22.31
CA GLY A 328 10.52 -26.02 -21.70
C GLY A 328 11.38 -24.77 -21.55
N LEU A 329 12.72 -24.88 -21.56
CA LEU A 329 13.61 -23.72 -21.60
C LEU A 329 13.45 -22.88 -22.89
N PHE A 330 13.11 -23.51 -24.02
CA PHE A 330 12.84 -22.81 -25.27
C PHE A 330 11.54 -21.99 -25.18
N THR A 331 10.50 -22.62 -24.63
CA THR A 331 9.20 -21.94 -24.39
C THR A 331 9.36 -20.79 -23.40
N LEU A 332 10.20 -20.98 -22.37
CA LEU A 332 10.53 -19.93 -21.42
C LEU A 332 11.24 -18.75 -22.10
N ARG A 333 12.19 -19.02 -23.01
CA ARG A 333 12.91 -17.98 -23.77
C ARG A 333 11.96 -17.13 -24.60
N GLU A 334 11.01 -17.74 -25.29
CA GLU A 334 10.02 -17.03 -26.10
C GLU A 334 9.13 -16.13 -25.22
N ARG A 335 8.58 -16.70 -24.15
CA ARG A 335 7.73 -15.98 -23.19
C ARG A 335 8.44 -14.78 -22.57
N VAL A 336 9.69 -14.95 -22.15
CA VAL A 336 10.49 -13.87 -21.53
C VAL A 336 10.76 -12.73 -22.52
N ASN A 337 11.02 -13.06 -23.79
CA ASN A 337 11.22 -12.04 -24.83
C ASN A 337 9.93 -11.25 -25.14
N GLU A 338 8.80 -11.94 -25.22
CA GLU A 338 7.49 -11.31 -25.42
C GLU A 338 7.15 -10.37 -24.26
N GLU A 339 7.31 -10.84 -23.02
CA GLU A 339 7.05 -10.04 -21.81
C GLU A 339 7.98 -8.81 -21.72
N LEU A 340 9.27 -8.96 -22.05
CA LEU A 340 10.20 -7.83 -22.12
C LEU A 340 9.78 -6.80 -23.17
N SER A 341 9.34 -7.24 -24.36
CA SER A 341 8.87 -6.35 -25.42
C SER A 341 7.69 -5.49 -24.96
N GLU A 342 6.74 -6.08 -24.25
CA GLU A 342 5.58 -5.36 -23.70
C GLU A 342 5.99 -4.32 -22.65
N LEU A 343 6.95 -4.67 -21.78
CA LEU A 343 7.41 -3.80 -20.69
C LEU A 343 8.26 -2.62 -21.18
N PHE A 344 8.89 -2.70 -22.36
CA PHE A 344 9.69 -1.63 -22.96
C PHE A 344 8.90 -0.66 -23.86
N ALA A 345 7.58 -0.82 -24.01
CA ALA A 345 6.76 0.08 -24.82
C ALA A 345 6.88 1.55 -24.32
N PRO A 346 7.09 2.54 -25.21
CA PRO A 346 7.46 3.90 -24.81
C PRO A 346 6.38 4.63 -24.01
N ASP A 347 6.79 5.11 -22.84
CA ASP A 347 5.93 5.77 -21.85
C ASP A 347 5.71 7.26 -22.14
N SER A 348 5.20 7.55 -23.35
CA SER A 348 4.78 8.89 -23.80
C SER A 348 3.77 9.56 -22.86
N THR A 349 3.10 8.78 -22.01
CA THR A 349 2.13 9.24 -21.02
C THR A 349 2.82 9.90 -19.83
N ARG A 350 3.93 9.33 -19.31
CA ARG A 350 4.67 9.91 -18.17
C ARG A 350 5.19 11.31 -18.47
N GLU A 351 5.80 11.47 -19.64
CA GLU A 351 6.40 12.76 -20.04
C GLU A 351 5.33 13.85 -20.24
N ARG A 352 4.17 13.46 -20.76
CA ARG A 352 3.00 14.35 -20.85
C ARG A 352 2.51 14.78 -19.47
N LEU A 353 2.35 13.84 -18.53
CA LEU A 353 1.88 14.13 -17.17
C LEU A 353 2.85 15.03 -16.39
N LYS A 354 4.17 14.87 -16.58
CA LYS A 354 5.18 15.77 -15.99
C LYS A 354 5.02 17.21 -16.49
N LYS A 355 4.89 17.40 -17.80
CA LYS A 355 4.68 18.74 -18.38
C LYS A 355 3.37 19.38 -17.93
N GLU A 356 2.29 18.60 -17.83
CA GLU A 356 1.01 19.07 -17.29
C GLU A 356 1.16 19.51 -15.82
N LEU A 357 1.87 18.73 -15.00
CA LEU A 357 2.12 19.05 -13.60
C LEU A 357 2.95 20.33 -13.45
N GLU A 358 4.03 20.50 -14.21
CA GLU A 358 4.86 21.72 -14.19
C GLU A 358 4.05 22.98 -14.51
N ALA A 359 3.16 22.91 -15.51
CA ALA A 359 2.28 24.02 -15.87
C ALA A 359 1.31 24.37 -14.72
N VAL A 360 0.71 23.35 -14.09
CA VAL A 360 -0.20 23.53 -12.95
C VAL A 360 0.54 24.08 -11.73
N GLU A 361 1.77 23.64 -11.46
CA GLU A 361 2.57 24.15 -10.33
C GLU A 361 2.99 25.61 -10.54
N SER A 362 3.37 25.99 -11.76
CA SER A 362 3.64 27.39 -12.11
C SER A 362 2.42 28.28 -11.86
N HIS A 363 1.24 27.84 -12.32
CA HIS A 363 0.01 28.58 -12.10
C HIS A 363 -0.39 28.66 -10.61
N PHE A 364 -0.24 27.56 -9.87
CA PHE A 364 -0.47 27.52 -8.43
C PHE A 364 0.42 28.53 -7.69
N ASN A 365 1.71 28.59 -7.98
CA ASN A 365 2.65 29.51 -7.34
C ASN A 365 2.33 30.99 -7.64
N GLN A 366 1.88 31.29 -8.86
CA GLN A 366 1.42 32.64 -9.22
C GLN A 366 0.18 33.03 -8.41
N LEU A 367 -0.81 32.15 -8.31
CA LEU A 367 -2.04 32.40 -7.54
C LEU A 367 -1.74 32.60 -6.05
N ILE A 368 -0.89 31.77 -5.46
CA ILE A 368 -0.45 31.91 -4.08
C ILE A 368 0.11 33.32 -3.88
N LYS A 369 1.07 33.75 -4.69
CA LYS A 369 1.70 35.07 -4.56
C LYS A 369 0.68 36.21 -4.66
N THR A 370 -0.26 36.14 -5.61
CA THR A 370 -1.32 37.16 -5.75
C THR A 370 -2.20 37.20 -4.50
N ILE A 371 -2.68 36.06 -4.03
CA ILE A 371 -3.53 35.95 -2.83
C ILE A 371 -2.79 36.48 -1.59
N SER A 372 -1.53 36.11 -1.40
CA SER A 372 -0.67 36.60 -0.32
C SER A 372 -0.60 38.13 -0.29
N THR A 373 -0.36 38.75 -1.45
CA THR A 373 -0.24 40.22 -1.55
C THR A 373 -1.55 40.94 -1.26
N GLU A 374 -2.67 40.42 -1.77
CA GLU A 374 -3.99 40.99 -1.49
C GLU A 374 -4.36 40.81 -0.02
N ARG A 375 -4.14 39.63 0.55
CA ARG A 375 -4.40 39.33 1.98
C ARG A 375 -3.60 40.23 2.91
N ALA A 376 -2.33 40.51 2.61
CA ALA A 376 -1.52 41.46 3.37
C ALA A 376 -2.07 42.90 3.31
N SER A 377 -2.64 43.31 2.17
CA SER A 377 -3.29 44.62 2.03
C SER A 377 -4.59 44.69 2.84
N MET A 378 -5.40 43.63 2.77
CA MET A 378 -6.64 43.50 3.55
C MET A 378 -6.38 43.51 5.06
N ALA A 379 -5.36 42.77 5.51
CA ALA A 379 -4.95 42.73 6.91
C ALA A 379 -4.66 44.14 7.44
N LYS A 380 -3.81 44.90 6.74
CA LYS A 380 -3.48 46.30 7.10
C LYS A 380 -4.70 47.22 7.11
N LYS A 381 -5.69 46.97 6.25
CA LYS A 381 -6.93 47.76 6.22
C LYS A 381 -7.81 47.41 7.41
N LEU A 382 -7.95 46.13 7.73
CA LEU A 382 -8.69 45.65 8.90
C LEU A 382 -8.06 46.19 10.19
N ASP A 383 -6.72 46.17 10.29
CA ASP A 383 -5.97 46.72 11.43
C ASP A 383 -6.38 48.13 11.79
N LYS A 384 -6.45 49.00 10.78
CA LYS A 384 -6.82 50.40 10.96
C LYS A 384 -8.27 50.57 11.39
N LEU A 385 -9.18 49.81 10.76
CA LEU A 385 -10.61 49.92 11.05
C LEU A 385 -10.93 49.43 12.47
N VAL A 386 -10.44 48.25 12.84
CA VAL A 386 -10.70 47.69 14.18
C VAL A 386 -10.04 48.53 15.26
N SER A 387 -8.79 48.97 15.06
CA SER A 387 -8.11 49.82 16.05
C SER A 387 -8.81 51.18 16.25
N ALA A 388 -9.47 51.73 15.23
CA ALA A 388 -10.26 52.95 15.37
C ALA A 388 -11.51 52.73 16.23
N GLU A 389 -12.28 51.67 15.96
CA GLU A 389 -13.46 51.31 16.75
C GLU A 389 -13.10 50.96 18.21
N MET A 390 -11.95 50.32 18.43
CA MET A 390 -11.45 50.02 19.77
C MET A 390 -11.15 51.30 20.59
N ALA A 391 -10.66 52.36 19.94
CA ALA A 391 -10.43 53.64 20.60
C ALA A 391 -11.76 54.27 21.08
N ASP A 392 -12.82 54.20 20.26
CA ASP A 392 -14.15 54.72 20.61
C ASP A 392 -14.79 53.96 21.78
N LEU A 393 -14.43 52.68 21.95
CA LEU A 393 -14.82 51.85 23.10
C LEU A 393 -13.98 52.10 24.37
N GLY A 394 -13.09 53.08 24.35
CA GLY A 394 -12.25 53.46 25.49
C GLY A 394 -10.91 52.74 25.58
N PHE A 395 -10.54 51.91 24.59
CA PHE A 395 -9.25 51.22 24.54
C PHE A 395 -8.19 52.02 23.74
N ASN A 396 -7.99 53.28 24.11
CA ASN A 396 -7.15 54.25 23.39
C ASN A 396 -5.69 53.83 23.17
N SER A 397 -5.16 52.93 24.01
CA SER A 397 -3.78 52.46 23.95
C SER A 397 -3.65 51.06 23.36
N SER A 398 -4.76 50.47 22.93
CA SER A 398 -4.79 49.14 22.35
C SER A 398 -4.59 49.18 20.83
N ARG A 399 -4.07 48.08 20.27
CA ARG A 399 -3.90 47.93 18.83
C ARG A 399 -4.30 46.53 18.39
N PHE A 400 -5.14 46.46 17.38
CA PHE A 400 -5.47 45.23 16.68
C PHE A 400 -4.47 45.02 15.53
N THR A 401 -4.02 43.78 15.34
CA THR A 401 -3.17 43.38 14.21
C THR A 401 -3.63 42.02 13.68
N ALA A 402 -3.96 41.95 12.40
CA ALA A 402 -4.14 40.71 11.64
C ALA A 402 -2.77 40.25 11.15
N GLU A 403 -2.15 39.36 11.92
CA GLU A 403 -0.85 38.78 11.61
C GLU A 403 -0.96 37.68 10.57
N LEU A 404 -0.02 37.66 9.63
CA LEU A 404 0.09 36.65 8.57
C LEU A 404 1.39 35.89 8.74
N THR A 405 1.30 34.64 9.20
CA THR A 405 2.47 33.77 9.40
C THR A 405 2.59 32.81 8.24
N ALA A 406 3.75 32.77 7.59
CA ALA A 406 3.98 31.87 6.45
C ALA A 406 3.82 30.39 6.85
N CYS A 407 3.15 29.61 6.00
CA CYS A 407 2.97 28.18 6.15
C CYS A 407 3.15 27.44 4.81
N ASN A 408 3.08 26.10 4.85
CA ASN A 408 3.16 25.31 3.62
C ASN A 408 1.96 25.63 2.71
N PRO A 409 2.19 26.00 1.44
CA PRO A 409 1.11 26.35 0.52
C PRO A 409 0.08 25.22 0.37
N GLY A 410 -1.18 25.55 0.64
CA GLY A 410 -2.31 24.63 0.54
C GLY A 410 -3.44 25.18 -0.34
N SER A 411 -4.61 24.56 -0.24
CA SER A 411 -5.83 24.99 -0.93
C SER A 411 -6.35 26.37 -0.50
N HIS A 412 -5.88 26.91 0.64
CA HIS A 412 -6.33 28.17 1.22
C HIS A 412 -5.29 29.30 1.18
N GLY A 413 -4.11 29.05 0.62
CA GLY A 413 -2.99 30.00 0.57
C GLY A 413 -1.73 29.47 1.24
N ALA A 414 -0.81 30.38 1.54
CA ALA A 414 0.51 30.07 2.12
C ALA A 414 0.74 30.80 3.46
N GLU A 415 -0.35 31.22 4.11
CA GLU A 415 -0.32 31.90 5.40
C GLU A 415 -1.40 31.38 6.34
N ASN A 416 -1.07 31.35 7.62
CA ASN A 416 -2.03 31.35 8.71
C ASN A 416 -2.38 32.80 9.06
N VAL A 417 -3.65 33.05 9.36
CA VAL A 417 -4.16 34.36 9.75
C VAL A 417 -4.47 34.31 11.24
N GLU A 418 -3.83 35.20 12.00
CA GLU A 418 -4.06 35.34 13.44
C GLU A 418 -4.48 36.78 13.78
N PHE A 419 -5.56 36.94 14.53
CA PHE A 419 -6.02 38.24 15.01
C PHE A 419 -5.50 38.49 16.42
N CYS A 420 -4.52 39.38 16.54
CA CYS A 420 -3.84 39.69 17.79
C CYS A 420 -4.29 41.05 18.33
N VAL A 421 -4.47 41.14 19.65
CA VAL A 421 -4.77 42.41 20.32
C VAL A 421 -3.69 42.72 21.35
N SER A 422 -3.02 43.87 21.20
CA SER A 422 -2.17 44.41 22.26
C SER A 422 -2.97 45.44 23.06
N LEU A 423 -3.16 45.22 24.36
CA LEU A 423 -3.94 46.11 25.23
C LEU A 423 -3.13 47.31 25.74
N ASN A 424 -1.80 47.19 25.76
CA ASN A 424 -0.87 48.21 26.22
C ASN A 424 0.19 48.52 25.15
N PRO A 425 0.67 49.76 25.04
CA PRO A 425 1.71 50.12 24.08
C PRO A 425 3.00 49.33 24.37
N GLY A 426 3.49 48.59 23.36
CA GLY A 426 4.73 47.82 23.46
C GLY A 426 4.60 46.42 24.06
N ALA A 427 3.41 46.00 24.52
CA ALA A 427 3.16 44.61 24.87
C ALA A 427 2.96 43.77 23.60
N PRO A 428 3.50 42.52 23.52
CA PRO A 428 3.16 41.62 22.42
C PRO A 428 1.64 41.40 22.41
N GLY A 429 1.05 41.37 21.21
CA GLY A 429 -0.35 40.98 21.04
C GLY A 429 -0.53 39.52 21.45
N GLY A 430 -1.67 39.22 22.06
CA GLY A 430 -2.08 37.86 22.41
C GLY A 430 -3.41 37.48 21.80
#